data_AF-A0A8C3PSU5-F1
#
_entry.id   AF-A0A8C3PSU5-F1
#
_cell.length_a   1.000
_cell.length_b   1.000
_cell.length_c   1.000
_cell.angle_alpha   90.00
_cell.angle_beta   90.00
_cell.angle_gamma   90.00
#
_symmetry.space_group_name_H-M   'P 1'
#
loop_
_entity.id
_entity.type
_entity.pdbx_description
1 polymer ?
#
loop_
_entity_poly.entity_id
_entity_poly.type
_entity_poly.pdbx_seq_one_letter_code
_entity_poly.pdbx_strand_id
1 'polypeptide(L)'
;ALPVYTLNVRVFWPLVTGLCTALLCLYQALRGGAAGEGAAEAGSVPFLKGSALLLLGCLLARCCGGGPRPGGVRAAAAAAASRRSALESFYGRQLRLSPHVLGHSKAHVGRVVAELVRAAKAQGLQPGPLALSLRGDFVRVGSAYEQHKVRSPDCFDILVPLRLPPHLEPQPYSAEGLGAHGAFVCGLRARAGWPRRYRPFAEGFCVELQGRSHLSSGLVLRWFQGHLQRCLGAVRYRLQERCRISLSACPGRPPTLHILPCSDYVCCHISMAVRLIPAIPLGDALYLTALPPEGPQGPLASEALWGLNTSRQEQRLLSWLKEQAPASSCHLKCLQILKGLRDLRGHGLEEPFCSQWGRVLSSYVLKTALFSLLLQGPLEAWDERFLVERLEDLVLYLRECLRKQVLMHFFLGNTSLPEAVALPRFLKEAAPVNLLAAFDGAMLDLIAFQLINTWIQATHVIRMYSSPRYLRPVPTPCRSQRTWG
;
A
#
# COMPACT_ATOMS: atom_id res chain seq x y z
N ALA A 1 -78.18 2.70 23.43
CA ALA A 1 -76.83 2.38 22.97
C ALA A 1 -76.17 3.67 22.49
N LEU A 2 -75.18 4.18 23.22
CA LEU A 2 -74.42 5.37 22.84
C LEU A 2 -73.33 4.98 21.82
N PRO A 3 -73.08 5.79 20.76
CA PRO A 3 -72.05 5.48 19.79
C PRO A 3 -70.66 5.69 20.41
N VAL A 4 -69.91 4.60 20.52
CA VAL A 4 -68.49 4.62 20.90
C VAL A 4 -67.70 5.17 19.71
N TYR A 5 -67.24 6.42 19.81
CA TYR A 5 -66.31 7.00 18.85
C TYR A 5 -64.94 6.31 18.98
N THR A 6 -64.59 5.48 17.99
CA THR A 6 -63.24 4.93 17.85
C THR A 6 -62.32 6.01 17.30
N LEU A 7 -61.59 6.65 18.20
CA LEU A 7 -60.62 7.68 17.86
C LEU A 7 -59.51 7.07 16.99
N ASN A 8 -59.39 7.53 15.74
CA ASN A 8 -58.38 7.01 14.82
C ASN A 8 -56.99 7.51 15.25
N VAL A 9 -56.32 6.70 16.07
CA VAL A 9 -55.03 6.95 16.70
C VAL A 9 -53.94 7.35 15.68
N ARG A 10 -54.09 6.93 14.41
CA ARG A 10 -53.18 7.28 13.30
C ARG A 10 -53.25 8.73 12.84
N VAL A 11 -54.36 9.42 13.08
CA VAL A 11 -54.57 10.82 12.67
C VAL A 11 -54.49 11.75 13.88
N PHE A 12 -54.89 11.25 15.05
CA PHE A 12 -54.92 12.03 16.29
C PHE A 12 -53.53 12.45 16.77
N TRP A 13 -52.56 11.52 16.86
CA TRP A 13 -51.22 11.85 17.36
C TRP A 13 -50.43 12.80 16.45
N PRO A 14 -50.45 12.66 15.11
CA PRO A 14 -49.81 13.64 14.24
C PRO A 14 -50.38 15.05 14.40
N LEU A 15 -51.71 15.19 14.48
CA LEU A 15 -52.37 16.48 14.68
C LEU A 15 -52.00 17.10 16.04
N VAL A 16 -52.00 16.31 17.11
CA VAL A 16 -51.60 16.78 18.45
C VAL A 16 -50.14 17.20 18.46
N THR A 17 -49.23 16.40 17.87
CA THR A 17 -47.81 16.77 17.79
C THR A 17 -47.57 18.01 16.95
N GLY A 18 -48.28 18.18 15.84
CA GLY A 18 -48.22 19.40 15.01
C GLY A 18 -48.76 20.63 15.72
N LEU A 19 -49.84 20.49 16.50
CA LEU A 19 -50.39 21.59 17.28
C LEU A 19 -49.44 21.99 18.42
N CYS A 20 -48.83 21.01 19.10
CA CYS A 20 -47.87 21.26 20.18
C CYS A 20 -46.56 21.89 19.67
N THR A 21 -46.07 21.48 18.50
CA THR A 21 -44.88 22.12 17.89
C THR A 21 -45.19 23.53 17.40
N ALA A 22 -46.36 23.77 16.81
CA ALA A 22 -46.81 25.10 16.44
C ALA A 22 -46.91 26.03 17.66
N LEU A 23 -47.49 25.55 18.78
CA LEU A 23 -47.57 26.31 20.04
C LEU A 23 -46.19 26.58 20.66
N LEU A 24 -45.26 25.62 20.59
CA LEU A 24 -43.88 25.83 21.07
C LEU A 24 -43.12 26.85 20.22
N CYS A 25 -43.31 26.84 18.89
CA CYS A 25 -42.75 27.85 18.00
C CYS A 25 -43.35 29.24 18.27
N LEU A 26 -44.66 29.32 18.50
CA LEU A 26 -45.35 30.57 18.83
C LEU A 26 -44.89 31.12 20.19
N TYR A 27 -44.71 30.24 21.18
CA TYR A 27 -44.19 30.59 22.50
C TYR A 27 -42.74 31.11 22.44
N GLN A 28 -41.89 30.50 21.61
CA GLN A 28 -40.50 30.96 21.42
C GLN A 28 -40.42 32.27 20.63
N ALA A 29 -41.29 32.49 19.63
CA ALA A 29 -41.37 33.75 18.91
C ALA A 29 -41.84 34.89 19.82
N LEU A 30 -42.82 34.63 20.70
CA LEU A 30 -43.28 35.59 21.70
C LEU A 30 -42.23 35.88 22.78
N ARG A 31 -41.41 34.88 23.15
CA ARG A 31 -40.33 35.05 24.13
C ARG A 31 -39.10 35.75 23.54
N GLY A 32 -38.86 35.61 22.24
CA GLY A 32 -37.83 36.34 21.50
C GLY A 32 -38.15 37.81 21.26
N GLY A 33 -39.43 38.21 21.35
CA GLY A 33 -39.87 39.61 21.25
C GLY A 33 -39.74 40.44 22.54
N ALA A 34 -39.33 39.83 23.66
CA ALA A 34 -39.33 40.47 24.98
C ALA A 34 -37.92 40.67 25.60
N ALA A 35 -36.84 40.35 24.89
CA ALA A 35 -35.47 40.58 25.36
C ALA A 35 -34.77 41.60 24.45
N GLY A 36 -34.85 42.87 24.85
CA GLY A 36 -34.05 43.95 24.28
C GLY A 36 -32.57 43.87 24.68
N GLU A 37 -31.73 44.37 23.78
CA GLU A 37 -30.38 44.93 23.94
C GLU A 37 -29.46 44.36 25.03
N GLY A 38 -28.39 43.67 24.61
CA GLY A 38 -27.24 43.39 25.48
C GLY A 38 -26.25 42.41 24.87
N ALA A 39 -25.00 42.83 24.77
CA ALA A 39 -23.90 42.17 24.07
C ALA A 39 -23.31 40.91 24.77
N ALA A 40 -22.48 40.22 23.98
CA ALA A 40 -21.33 39.37 24.37
C ALA A 40 -21.46 37.82 24.36
N GLU A 41 -20.53 37.25 23.59
CA GLU A 41 -19.82 35.96 23.68
C GLU A 41 -20.52 34.59 23.65
N ALA A 42 -19.93 33.76 22.76
CA ALA A 42 -19.68 32.31 22.84
C ALA A 42 -20.86 31.32 22.91
N GLY A 43 -20.77 30.27 22.07
CA GLY A 43 -21.40 28.98 22.36
C GLY A 43 -22.19 28.36 21.21
N SER A 44 -21.49 27.60 20.36
CA SER A 44 -21.85 26.23 19.96
C SER A 44 -23.31 25.71 20.08
N VAL A 45 -24.33 26.37 19.54
CA VAL A 45 -25.70 25.78 19.51
C VAL A 45 -26.52 26.04 18.23
N PRO A 46 -26.02 25.68 17.02
CA PRO A 46 -26.94 25.32 15.93
C PRO A 46 -26.78 23.89 15.39
N PHE A 47 -25.61 23.24 15.57
CA PHE A 47 -25.33 21.94 14.94
C PHE A 47 -26.01 20.73 15.63
N LEU A 48 -26.26 20.82 16.95
CA LEU A 48 -27.04 19.79 17.68
C LEU A 48 -28.54 19.86 17.37
N LYS A 49 -29.06 21.03 16.98
CA LYS A 49 -30.47 21.21 16.61
C LYS A 49 -30.77 20.66 15.22
N GLY A 50 -29.85 20.83 14.27
CA GLY A 50 -29.97 20.24 12.93
C GLY A 50 -29.92 18.71 12.93
N SER A 51 -29.05 18.12 13.75
CA SER A 51 -28.91 16.66 13.87
C SER A 51 -30.08 16.01 14.63
N ALA A 52 -30.63 16.66 15.65
CA ALA A 52 -31.83 16.20 16.35
C ALA A 52 -33.08 16.28 15.45
N LEU A 53 -33.22 17.33 14.63
CA LEU A 53 -34.31 17.45 13.66
C LEU A 53 -34.18 16.48 12.48
N LEU A 54 -32.96 16.16 12.04
CA LEU A 54 -32.69 15.10 11.06
C LEU A 54 -32.97 13.71 11.63
N LEU A 55 -32.59 13.43 12.88
CA LEU A 55 -32.92 12.18 13.56
C LEU A 55 -34.42 12.04 13.80
N LEU A 56 -35.09 13.11 14.22
CA LEU A 56 -36.55 13.13 14.39
C LEU A 56 -37.26 13.02 13.05
N GLY A 57 -36.75 13.66 11.99
CA GLY A 57 -37.24 13.52 10.61
C GLY A 57 -37.02 12.12 10.05
N CYS A 58 -35.89 11.46 10.35
CA CYS A 58 -35.61 10.07 9.97
C CYS A 58 -36.45 9.07 10.77
N LEU A 59 -36.72 9.33 12.05
CA LEU A 59 -37.60 8.52 12.89
C LEU A 59 -39.06 8.67 12.45
N LEU A 60 -39.51 9.89 12.16
CA LEU A 60 -40.84 10.15 11.61
C LEU A 60 -40.98 9.62 10.18
N ALA A 61 -39.94 9.65 9.34
CA ALA A 61 -39.95 8.98 8.04
C ALA A 61 -39.94 7.46 8.15
N ARG A 62 -39.37 6.88 9.24
CA ARG A 62 -39.49 5.45 9.57
C ARG A 62 -40.85 5.06 10.17
N CYS A 63 -41.52 6.00 10.84
CA CYS A 63 -42.84 5.77 11.47
C CYS A 63 -44.01 6.11 10.53
N CYS A 64 -43.83 7.03 9.59
CA CYS A 64 -44.86 7.52 8.65
C CYS A 64 -44.56 7.13 7.19
N GLY A 65 -43.33 6.73 6.85
CA GLY A 65 -43.03 6.04 5.60
C GLY A 65 -43.35 4.56 5.76
N GLY A 66 -44.21 4.04 4.88
CA GLY A 66 -44.52 2.61 4.85
C GLY A 66 -43.23 1.79 4.96
N GLY A 67 -43.15 0.97 6.01
CA GLY A 67 -42.00 0.10 6.24
C GLY A 67 -41.65 -0.65 4.94
N PRO A 68 -40.36 -0.90 4.66
CA PRO A 68 -39.97 -1.60 3.46
C PRO A 68 -40.76 -2.91 3.41
N ARG A 69 -41.50 -3.12 2.31
CA ARG A 69 -42.26 -4.37 2.08
C ARG A 69 -41.37 -5.54 2.49
N PRO A 70 -41.85 -6.53 3.26
CA PRO A 70 -41.02 -7.65 3.75
C PRO A 70 -40.19 -8.34 2.65
N GLY A 71 -40.66 -8.29 1.39
CA GLY A 71 -39.93 -8.77 0.22
C GLY A 71 -38.68 -7.96 -0.16
N GLY A 72 -38.65 -6.64 0.05
CA GLY A 72 -37.52 -5.77 -0.30
C GLY A 72 -36.32 -5.94 0.65
N VAL A 73 -36.57 -6.06 1.95
CA VAL A 73 -35.52 -6.36 2.95
C VAL A 73 -34.96 -7.76 2.72
N ARG A 74 -35.82 -8.75 2.43
CA ARG A 74 -35.41 -10.11 2.08
C ARG A 74 -34.60 -10.16 0.78
N ALA A 75 -35.00 -9.41 -0.25
CA ALA A 75 -34.27 -9.34 -1.51
C ALA A 75 -32.90 -8.66 -1.36
N ALA A 76 -32.81 -7.56 -0.59
CA ALA A 76 -31.54 -6.89 -0.29
C ALA A 76 -30.59 -7.79 0.51
N ALA A 77 -31.10 -8.48 1.54
CA ALA A 77 -30.33 -9.45 2.31
C ALA A 77 -29.85 -10.63 1.43
N ALA A 78 -30.70 -11.15 0.53
CA ALA A 78 -30.34 -12.20 -0.41
C ALA A 78 -29.27 -11.74 -1.42
N ALA A 79 -29.37 -10.51 -1.92
CA ALA A 79 -28.37 -9.91 -2.80
C ALA A 79 -27.01 -9.71 -2.10
N ALA A 80 -27.03 -9.24 -0.85
CA ALA A 80 -25.82 -9.11 -0.03
C ALA A 80 -25.17 -10.47 0.25
N ALA A 81 -25.96 -11.49 0.60
CA ALA A 81 -25.47 -12.86 0.79
C ALA A 81 -24.87 -13.45 -0.49
N SER A 82 -25.51 -13.20 -1.64
CA SER A 82 -25.00 -13.60 -2.96
C SER A 82 -23.67 -12.92 -3.29
N ARG A 83 -23.55 -11.60 -3.04
CA ARG A 83 -22.30 -10.84 -3.24
C ARG A 83 -21.18 -11.38 -2.35
N ARG A 84 -21.47 -11.63 -1.07
CA ARG A 84 -20.52 -12.22 -0.12
C ARG A 84 -20.00 -13.57 -0.62
N SER A 85 -20.90 -14.47 -0.99
CA SER A 85 -20.56 -15.81 -1.49
C SER A 85 -19.68 -15.75 -2.75
N ALA A 86 -19.97 -14.82 -3.67
CA ALA A 86 -19.15 -14.62 -4.86
C ALA A 86 -17.72 -14.15 -4.51
N LEU A 87 -17.58 -13.21 -3.57
CA LEU A 87 -16.27 -12.70 -3.13
C LEU A 87 -15.47 -13.76 -2.36
N GLU A 88 -16.13 -14.55 -1.51
CA GLU A 88 -15.50 -15.65 -0.78
C GLU A 88 -15.04 -16.77 -1.72
N SER A 89 -15.87 -17.14 -2.70
CA SER A 89 -15.50 -18.09 -3.76
C SER A 89 -14.32 -17.58 -4.59
N PHE A 90 -14.34 -16.31 -4.99
CA PHE A 90 -13.23 -15.68 -5.71
C PHE A 90 -11.93 -15.73 -4.91
N TYR A 91 -12.00 -15.37 -3.62
CA TYR A 91 -10.87 -15.46 -2.72
C TYR A 91 -10.33 -16.89 -2.63
N GLY A 92 -11.19 -17.85 -2.30
CA GLY A 92 -10.81 -19.23 -2.07
C GLY A 92 -10.25 -19.94 -3.32
N ARG A 93 -10.79 -19.63 -4.51
CA ARG A 93 -10.43 -20.32 -5.76
C ARG A 93 -9.27 -19.67 -6.51
N GLN A 94 -9.08 -18.35 -6.41
CA GLN A 94 -8.13 -17.63 -7.28
C GLN A 94 -7.08 -16.82 -6.54
N LEU A 95 -7.36 -16.35 -5.33
CA LEU A 95 -6.46 -15.43 -4.63
C LEU A 95 -5.67 -16.12 -3.52
N ARG A 96 -6.34 -17.01 -2.78
CA ARG A 96 -5.77 -17.69 -1.62
C ARG A 96 -4.62 -18.59 -2.06
N LEU A 97 -3.44 -18.26 -1.56
CA LEU A 97 -2.27 -19.12 -1.70
C LEU A 97 -2.30 -20.22 -0.65
N SER A 98 -1.94 -21.43 -1.08
CA SER A 98 -1.64 -22.51 -0.13
C SER A 98 -0.46 -22.10 0.75
N PRO A 99 -0.60 -22.11 2.09
CA PRO A 99 0.50 -21.81 3.01
C PRO A 99 1.71 -22.72 2.79
N HIS A 100 1.46 -23.99 2.43
CA HIS A 100 2.51 -24.96 2.11
C HIS A 100 3.31 -24.53 0.87
N VAL A 101 2.63 -24.22 -0.23
CA VAL A 101 3.28 -23.81 -1.49
C VAL A 101 4.07 -22.52 -1.27
N LEU A 102 3.46 -21.50 -0.65
CA LEU A 102 4.14 -20.24 -0.36
C LEU A 102 5.33 -20.42 0.58
N GLY A 103 5.20 -21.28 1.60
CA GLY A 103 6.27 -21.63 2.52
C GLY A 103 7.46 -22.27 1.80
N HIS A 104 7.20 -23.21 0.90
CA HIS A 104 8.25 -23.85 0.10
C HIS A 104 8.91 -22.85 -0.85
N SER A 105 8.14 -22.05 -1.60
CA SER A 105 8.68 -21.02 -2.47
C SER A 105 9.59 -20.04 -1.71
N LYS A 106 9.16 -19.56 -0.53
CA LYS A 106 9.98 -18.70 0.34
C LYS A 106 11.28 -19.37 0.78
N ALA A 107 11.23 -20.65 1.18
CA ALA A 107 12.41 -21.39 1.59
C ALA A 107 13.39 -21.57 0.42
N HIS A 108 12.88 -21.90 -0.77
CA HIS A 108 13.69 -22.06 -1.97
C HIS A 108 14.36 -20.75 -2.38
N VAL A 109 13.59 -19.66 -2.47
CA VAL A 109 14.11 -18.30 -2.71
C VAL A 109 15.18 -17.94 -1.68
N GLY A 110 14.92 -18.18 -0.39
CA GLY A 110 15.87 -17.89 0.68
C GLY A 110 17.19 -18.64 0.52
N ARG A 111 17.17 -19.92 0.13
CA ARG A 111 18.37 -20.72 -0.10
C ARG A 111 19.18 -20.20 -1.29
N VAL A 112 18.54 -20.01 -2.44
CA VAL A 112 19.22 -19.56 -3.67
C VAL A 112 19.85 -18.18 -3.46
N VAL A 113 19.11 -17.26 -2.83
CA VAL A 113 19.59 -15.90 -2.58
C VAL A 113 20.71 -15.88 -1.54
N ALA A 114 20.66 -16.75 -0.53
CA ALA A 114 21.76 -16.92 0.41
C ALA A 114 23.06 -17.36 -0.29
N GLU A 115 22.98 -18.33 -1.21
CA GLU A 115 24.13 -18.76 -2.01
C GLU A 115 24.70 -17.61 -2.85
N LEU A 116 23.82 -16.87 -3.54
CA LEU A 116 24.24 -15.73 -4.37
C LEU A 116 24.90 -14.63 -3.54
N VAL A 117 24.28 -14.21 -2.43
CA VAL A 117 24.81 -13.15 -1.55
C VAL A 117 26.12 -13.59 -0.91
N ARG A 118 26.27 -14.86 -0.52
CA ARG A 118 27.52 -15.39 0.04
C ARG A 118 28.64 -15.40 -1.01
N ALA A 119 28.36 -15.88 -2.22
CA ALA A 119 29.32 -15.84 -3.32
C ALA A 119 29.74 -14.41 -3.67
N ALA A 120 28.77 -13.49 -3.71
CA ALA A 120 29.02 -12.09 -4.00
C ALA A 120 29.80 -11.37 -2.89
N LYS A 121 29.60 -11.74 -1.62
CA LYS A 121 30.46 -11.26 -0.52
C LYS A 121 31.88 -11.81 -0.66
N ALA A 122 32.04 -13.09 -0.98
CA ALA A 122 33.34 -13.74 -1.12
C ALA A 122 34.17 -13.17 -2.28
N GLN A 123 33.55 -12.92 -3.44
CA GLN A 123 34.24 -12.31 -4.59
C GLN A 123 34.55 -10.82 -4.37
N GLY A 124 33.84 -10.13 -3.47
CA GLY A 124 34.09 -8.72 -3.12
C GLY A 124 35.29 -8.49 -2.21
N LEU A 125 36.10 -9.51 -1.91
CA LEU A 125 37.21 -9.46 -0.95
C LEU A 125 38.59 -9.13 -1.56
N GLN A 126 38.73 -8.71 -2.83
CA GLN A 126 40.02 -8.21 -3.38
C GLN A 126 39.88 -7.13 -4.49
N PRO A 127 40.78 -6.12 -4.58
CA PRO A 127 41.72 -5.63 -3.57
C PRO A 127 41.29 -4.25 -3.03
N GLY A 128 41.13 -4.14 -1.72
CA GLY A 128 41.08 -2.85 -1.03
C GLY A 128 40.14 -2.84 0.17
N PRO A 129 40.61 -2.50 1.38
CA PRO A 129 39.76 -2.36 2.57
C PRO A 129 38.74 -1.21 2.48
N LEU A 130 38.67 -0.51 1.35
CA LEU A 130 37.92 0.73 1.14
C LEU A 130 36.87 0.61 0.00
N ALA A 131 36.51 -0.61 -0.41
CA ALA A 131 35.52 -0.86 -1.45
C ALA A 131 34.10 -1.03 -0.90
N LEU A 132 33.10 -0.72 -1.74
CA LEU A 132 31.72 -1.11 -1.48
C LEU A 132 31.59 -2.64 -1.51
N SER A 133 30.92 -3.21 -0.51
CA SER A 133 30.76 -4.67 -0.42
C SER A 133 29.35 -5.06 0.03
N LEU A 134 28.98 -6.33 -0.13
CA LEU A 134 27.74 -6.85 0.45
C LEU A 134 27.95 -7.14 1.94
N ARG A 135 26.92 -6.88 2.76
CA ARG A 135 26.96 -7.18 4.20
C ARG A 135 27.07 -8.70 4.44
N GLY A 136 26.41 -9.49 3.61
CA GLY A 136 26.42 -10.95 3.60
C GLY A 136 25.10 -11.61 3.98
N ASP A 137 24.13 -10.81 4.36
CA ASP A 137 22.77 -11.21 4.66
C ASP A 137 21.79 -10.51 3.70
N PHE A 138 20.50 -10.76 3.88
CA PHE A 138 19.44 -10.17 3.06
C PHE A 138 18.14 -10.04 3.87
N VAL A 139 17.28 -9.13 3.44
CA VAL A 139 16.02 -8.82 4.13
C VAL A 139 14.86 -9.14 3.21
N ARG A 140 13.92 -9.93 3.73
CA ARG A 140 12.73 -10.37 3.01
C ARG A 140 11.64 -9.31 3.13
N VAL A 141 11.21 -8.74 2.00
CA VAL A 141 10.25 -7.63 1.96
C VAL A 141 9.18 -7.85 0.90
N GLY A 142 8.07 -7.12 0.99
CA GLY A 142 7.00 -7.18 0.00
C GLY A 142 5.96 -8.26 0.29
N SER A 143 4.96 -8.30 -0.59
CA SER A 143 3.67 -8.94 -0.31
C SER A 143 3.73 -10.42 0.04
N ALA A 144 4.71 -11.16 -0.48
CA ALA A 144 4.91 -12.58 -0.16
C ALA A 144 5.23 -12.77 1.32
N TYR A 145 6.03 -11.89 1.91
CA TYR A 145 6.45 -11.96 3.30
C TYR A 145 5.50 -11.21 4.25
N GLU A 146 4.69 -10.30 3.72
CA GLU A 146 3.68 -9.51 4.44
C GLU A 146 2.27 -10.15 4.41
N GLN A 147 2.15 -11.41 4.01
CA GLN A 147 0.90 -12.22 4.04
C GLN A 147 -0.24 -11.74 3.13
N HIS A 148 -0.01 -10.77 2.24
CA HIS A 148 -1.02 -10.25 1.32
C HIS A 148 -0.69 -10.49 -0.17
N LYS A 149 0.20 -11.43 -0.47
CA LYS A 149 0.40 -11.95 -1.84
C LYS A 149 -0.86 -12.70 -2.28
N VAL A 150 -1.15 -12.63 -3.58
CA VAL A 150 -2.34 -13.22 -4.22
C VAL A 150 -1.93 -14.04 -5.43
N ARG A 151 -2.81 -14.97 -5.85
CA ARG A 151 -2.73 -15.79 -7.07
C ARG A 151 -1.61 -16.84 -7.07
N SER A 152 -0.37 -16.42 -7.27
CA SER A 152 0.81 -17.29 -7.42
C SER A 152 1.98 -16.75 -6.61
N PRO A 153 2.84 -17.59 -6.00
CA PRO A 153 4.07 -17.16 -5.36
C PRO A 153 5.19 -17.00 -6.40
N ASP A 154 4.94 -16.22 -7.44
CA ASP A 154 5.79 -16.05 -8.61
C ASP A 154 6.76 -14.87 -8.53
N CYS A 155 6.56 -13.95 -7.58
CA CYS A 155 7.45 -12.82 -7.39
C CYS A 155 7.74 -12.49 -5.94
N PHE A 156 8.99 -12.11 -5.68
CA PHE A 156 9.54 -11.80 -4.37
C PHE A 156 10.43 -10.56 -4.45
N ASP A 157 10.41 -9.76 -3.39
CA ASP A 157 11.33 -8.63 -3.24
C ASP A 157 12.29 -8.92 -2.08
N ILE A 158 13.58 -8.66 -2.30
CA ILE A 158 14.62 -8.85 -1.31
C ILE A 158 15.54 -7.64 -1.30
N LEU A 159 15.73 -7.06 -0.12
CA LEU A 159 16.80 -6.08 0.08
C LEU A 159 18.11 -6.84 0.30
N VAL A 160 19.17 -6.37 -0.35
CA VAL A 160 20.53 -6.86 -0.18
C VAL A 160 21.36 -5.74 0.46
N PRO A 161 21.51 -5.76 1.80
CA PRO A 161 22.25 -4.74 2.51
C PRO A 161 23.72 -4.68 2.06
N LEU A 162 24.19 -3.47 1.82
CA LEU A 162 25.56 -3.16 1.49
C LEU A 162 26.32 -2.69 2.73
N ARG A 163 27.63 -2.85 2.71
CA ARG A 163 28.58 -2.33 3.68
C ARG A 163 29.41 -1.24 3.00
N LEU A 164 29.31 -0.03 3.51
CA LEU A 164 30.17 1.09 3.13
C LEU A 164 31.60 0.88 3.65
N PRO A 165 32.59 1.55 3.04
CA PRO A 165 33.96 1.53 3.54
C PRO A 165 34.05 1.85 5.04
N PRO A 166 35.01 1.27 5.79
CA PRO A 166 35.18 1.54 7.22
C PRO A 166 35.24 3.04 7.51
N HIS A 167 34.67 3.47 8.62
CA HIS A 167 34.62 4.87 9.08
C HIS A 167 33.79 5.83 8.21
N LEU A 168 33.15 5.36 7.12
CA LEU A 168 32.11 6.10 6.41
C LEU A 168 30.74 5.69 6.94
N GLU A 169 30.00 6.67 7.46
CA GLU A 169 28.64 6.49 7.97
C GLU A 169 27.65 7.18 7.04
N PRO A 170 26.55 6.50 6.64
CA PRO A 170 25.54 7.12 5.81
C PRO A 170 24.76 8.13 6.64
N GLN A 171 24.55 9.31 6.07
CA GLN A 171 23.72 10.36 6.64
C GLN A 171 22.56 10.62 5.68
N PRO A 172 21.35 10.10 5.99
CA PRO A 172 20.18 10.37 5.18
C PRO A 172 19.73 11.81 5.41
N TYR A 173 19.47 12.52 4.33
CA TYR A 173 18.82 13.82 4.35
C TYR A 173 17.57 13.75 3.47
N SER A 174 16.49 14.39 3.89
CA SER A 174 15.34 14.56 3.01
C SER A 174 15.76 15.38 1.79
N ALA A 175 15.33 14.98 0.61
CA ALA A 175 15.57 15.71 -0.64
C ALA A 175 14.57 16.87 -0.84
N GLU A 176 13.91 17.31 0.23
CA GLU A 176 13.05 18.50 0.27
C GLU A 176 13.84 19.72 -0.23
N GLY A 177 13.45 20.23 -1.40
CA GLY A 177 14.18 21.28 -2.13
C GLY A 177 14.66 20.86 -3.52
N LEU A 178 14.72 19.56 -3.81
CA LEU A 178 14.98 19.04 -5.16
C LEU A 178 13.69 18.71 -5.92
N GLY A 179 12.52 18.97 -5.33
CA GLY A 179 11.21 18.67 -5.94
C GLY A 179 10.80 17.20 -5.90
N ALA A 180 11.56 16.31 -5.24
CA ALA A 180 11.22 14.91 -5.08
C ALA A 180 10.66 14.63 -3.67
N HIS A 181 9.33 14.64 -3.54
CA HIS A 181 8.68 14.32 -2.27
C HIS A 181 8.94 12.85 -1.87
N GLY A 182 9.42 12.65 -0.64
CA GLY A 182 9.73 11.33 -0.10
C GLY A 182 10.99 10.68 -0.65
N ALA A 183 11.78 11.40 -1.45
CA ALA A 183 13.12 10.99 -1.81
C ALA A 183 14.14 11.48 -0.77
N PHE A 184 15.26 10.76 -0.69
CA PHE A 184 16.34 11.05 0.23
C PHE A 184 17.65 11.18 -0.54
N VAL A 185 18.60 11.94 -0.01
CA VAL A 185 19.99 11.88 -0.44
C VAL A 185 20.83 11.24 0.66
N CYS A 186 21.83 10.47 0.26
CA CYS A 186 22.74 9.82 1.20
C CYS A 186 24.05 10.60 1.24
N GLY A 187 24.17 11.54 2.19
CA GLY A 187 25.48 12.10 2.53
C GLY A 187 26.36 11.05 3.19
N LEU A 188 27.68 11.27 3.16
CA LEU A 188 28.65 10.38 3.82
C LEU A 188 29.46 11.18 4.83
N ARG A 189 29.39 10.77 6.10
CA ARG A 189 30.24 11.32 7.16
C ARG A 189 31.44 10.43 7.37
N ALA A 190 32.63 11.03 7.34
CA ALA A 190 33.87 10.39 7.72
C ALA A 190 34.27 10.86 9.13
N ARG A 191 34.44 9.92 10.07
CA ARG A 191 34.68 10.23 11.50
C ARG A 191 35.95 11.05 11.79
N ALA A 192 36.94 11.02 10.89
CA ALA A 192 38.24 11.68 11.04
C ALA A 192 38.58 12.59 9.83
N GLY A 193 37.56 13.18 9.19
CA GLY A 193 37.69 13.88 7.92
C GLY A 193 37.76 12.93 6.72
N TRP A 194 37.85 13.45 5.50
CA TRP A 194 37.95 12.66 4.26
C TRP A 194 39.43 12.43 3.89
N PRO A 195 40.09 11.35 4.37
CA PRO A 195 41.46 11.07 3.96
C PRO A 195 41.52 10.72 2.47
N ARG A 196 42.63 11.08 1.82
CA ARG A 196 42.89 10.86 0.39
C ARG A 196 42.61 9.42 -0.08
N ARG A 197 42.72 8.43 0.83
CA ARG A 197 42.42 7.02 0.58
C ARG A 197 40.98 6.72 0.11
N TYR A 198 40.01 7.58 0.43
CA TYR A 198 38.61 7.40 -0.04
C TYR A 198 38.34 8.06 -1.39
N ARG A 199 39.33 8.74 -2.00
CA ARG A 199 39.16 9.40 -3.30
C ARG A 199 38.67 8.44 -4.40
N PRO A 200 39.25 7.23 -4.58
CA PRO A 200 38.75 6.29 -5.59
C PRO A 200 37.31 5.84 -5.33
N PHE A 201 36.91 5.75 -4.06
CA PHE A 201 35.53 5.43 -3.69
C PHE A 201 34.58 6.58 -4.05
N ALA A 202 34.94 7.83 -3.73
CA ALA A 202 34.14 9.00 -4.10
C ALA A 202 34.02 9.14 -5.62
N GLU A 203 35.12 9.01 -6.36
CA GLU A 203 35.12 9.07 -7.83
C GLU A 203 34.26 7.96 -8.46
N GLY A 204 34.19 6.78 -7.83
CA GLY A 204 33.43 5.64 -8.35
C GLY A 204 31.95 5.57 -7.93
N PHE A 205 31.58 6.18 -6.79
CA PHE A 205 30.25 5.99 -6.18
C PHE A 205 29.56 7.27 -5.72
N CYS A 206 30.22 8.43 -5.74
CA CYS A 206 29.62 9.68 -5.31
C CYS A 206 29.37 10.63 -6.48
N VAL A 207 28.40 11.51 -6.29
CA VAL A 207 28.09 12.65 -7.17
C VAL A 207 28.05 13.92 -6.33
N GLU A 208 28.42 15.05 -6.94
CA GLU A 208 28.30 16.34 -6.29
C GLU A 208 26.93 16.96 -6.55
N LEU A 209 26.28 17.39 -5.47
CA LEU A 209 24.99 18.07 -5.50
C LEU A 209 25.06 19.24 -4.54
N GLN A 210 24.77 20.45 -5.04
CA GLN A 210 24.82 21.69 -4.24
C GLN A 210 26.15 21.88 -3.48
N GLY A 211 27.28 21.52 -4.11
CA GLY A 211 28.63 21.65 -3.53
C GLY A 211 28.97 20.62 -2.44
N ARG A 212 28.15 19.57 -2.26
CA ARG A 212 28.40 18.47 -1.32
C ARG A 212 28.45 17.13 -2.06
N SER A 213 29.29 16.22 -1.55
CA SER A 213 29.42 14.86 -2.10
C SER A 213 28.37 13.93 -1.48
N HIS A 214 27.59 13.26 -2.34
CA HIS A 214 26.55 12.31 -1.96
C HIS A 214 26.76 10.96 -2.64
N LEU A 215 26.43 9.88 -1.96
CA LEU A 215 26.45 8.54 -2.54
C LEU A 215 25.39 8.45 -3.65
N SER A 216 25.80 8.09 -4.85
CA SER A 216 24.90 7.93 -6.00
C SER A 216 24.19 6.59 -5.96
N SER A 217 22.86 6.63 -6.01
CA SER A 217 22.03 5.43 -6.15
C SER A 217 22.25 4.74 -7.51
N GLY A 218 22.39 5.53 -8.57
CA GLY A 218 22.63 5.06 -9.93
C GLY A 218 23.96 4.32 -10.09
N LEU A 219 25.05 4.88 -9.58
CA LEU A 219 26.37 4.22 -9.59
C LEU A 219 26.37 2.94 -8.76
N VAL A 220 25.80 2.98 -7.55
CA VAL A 220 25.67 1.79 -6.70
C VAL A 220 24.84 0.70 -7.38
N LEU A 221 23.73 1.05 -8.03
CA LEU A 221 22.89 0.08 -8.73
C LEU A 221 23.62 -0.56 -9.92
N ARG A 222 24.32 0.23 -10.74
CA ARG A 222 25.13 -0.27 -11.87
C ARG A 222 26.21 -1.23 -11.39
N TRP A 223 26.96 -0.83 -10.35
CA TRP A 223 27.96 -1.70 -9.73
C TRP A 223 27.33 -3.00 -9.22
N PHE A 224 26.20 -2.91 -8.51
CA PHE A 224 25.52 -4.07 -7.93
C PHE A 224 25.07 -5.06 -9.00
N GLN A 225 24.52 -4.59 -10.11
CA GLN A 225 24.14 -5.42 -11.25
C GLN A 225 25.35 -6.17 -11.83
N GLY A 226 26.44 -5.45 -12.14
CA GLY A 226 27.67 -6.06 -12.67
C GLY A 226 28.29 -7.04 -11.68
N HIS A 227 28.26 -6.72 -10.39
CA HIS A 227 28.79 -7.55 -9.33
C HIS A 227 28.03 -8.88 -9.21
N LEU A 228 26.69 -8.85 -9.15
CA LEU A 228 25.88 -10.06 -9.13
C LEU A 228 26.02 -10.90 -10.41
N GLN A 229 26.12 -10.24 -11.57
CA GLN A 229 26.29 -10.92 -12.85
C GLN A 229 27.59 -11.74 -12.89
N ARG A 230 28.71 -11.19 -12.38
CA ARG A 230 29.99 -11.91 -12.28
C ARG A 230 29.92 -13.12 -11.33
N CYS A 231 29.16 -13.01 -10.25
CA CYS A 231 29.00 -14.07 -9.27
C CYS A 231 28.10 -15.22 -9.75
N LEU A 232 27.21 -14.95 -10.72
CA LEU A 232 26.17 -15.87 -11.14
C LEU A 232 26.74 -17.21 -11.66
N GLY A 233 27.86 -17.20 -12.38
CA GLY A 233 28.47 -18.41 -12.92
C GLY A 233 28.83 -19.43 -11.84
N ALA A 234 29.50 -18.99 -10.78
CA ALA A 234 29.89 -19.84 -9.66
C ALA A 234 28.68 -20.41 -8.91
N VAL A 235 27.61 -19.62 -8.79
CA VAL A 235 26.37 -20.01 -8.09
C VAL A 235 25.54 -20.98 -8.94
N ARG A 236 25.48 -20.76 -10.26
CA ARG A 236 24.77 -21.64 -11.21
C ARG A 236 25.27 -23.07 -11.12
N TYR A 237 26.59 -23.25 -11.12
CA TYR A 237 27.20 -24.58 -11.01
C TYR A 237 26.80 -25.30 -9.72
N ARG A 238 26.84 -24.61 -8.57
CA ARG A 238 26.47 -25.19 -7.27
C ARG A 238 24.99 -25.57 -7.15
N LEU A 239 24.11 -24.90 -7.89
CA LEU A 239 22.66 -25.06 -7.78
C LEU A 239 22.04 -25.85 -8.94
N GLN A 240 22.84 -26.29 -9.92
CA GLN A 240 22.35 -26.87 -11.18
C GLN A 240 21.43 -28.09 -11.01
N GLU A 241 21.68 -28.92 -9.99
CA GLU A 241 20.88 -30.10 -9.69
C GLU A 241 19.51 -29.75 -9.09
N ARG A 242 19.38 -28.56 -8.48
CA ARG A 242 18.20 -28.17 -7.69
C ARG A 242 17.34 -27.11 -8.37
N CYS A 243 17.94 -26.25 -9.19
CA CYS A 243 17.23 -25.21 -9.91
C CYS A 243 18.06 -24.65 -11.06
N ARG A 244 17.36 -24.19 -12.10
CA ARG A 244 17.95 -23.32 -13.13
C ARG A 244 17.78 -21.87 -12.68
N ILE A 245 18.87 -21.11 -12.73
CA ILE A 245 18.85 -19.69 -12.37
C ILE A 245 19.38 -18.81 -13.50
N SER A 246 18.78 -17.63 -13.65
CA SER A 246 19.27 -16.58 -14.55
C SER A 246 19.05 -15.21 -13.92
N LEU A 247 19.87 -14.23 -14.31
CA LEU A 247 19.77 -12.85 -13.82
C LEU A 247 19.46 -11.94 -15.00
N SER A 248 18.38 -11.16 -14.89
CA SER A 248 18.07 -10.08 -15.84
C SER A 248 18.36 -8.74 -15.17
N ALA A 249 19.23 -7.95 -15.78
CA ALA A 249 19.53 -6.58 -15.35
C ALA A 249 19.07 -5.61 -16.45
N CYS A 250 18.39 -4.54 -16.05
CA CYS A 250 18.04 -3.42 -16.93
C CYS A 250 18.64 -2.14 -16.33
N PRO A 251 19.13 -1.19 -17.15
CA PRO A 251 19.58 0.10 -16.66
C PRO A 251 18.51 0.78 -15.79
N GLY A 252 18.92 1.36 -14.67
CA GLY A 252 18.03 2.07 -13.75
C GLY A 252 17.04 1.19 -12.96
N ARG A 253 17.09 -0.15 -13.07
CA ARG A 253 16.19 -1.05 -12.33
C ARG A 253 16.96 -2.13 -11.55
N PRO A 254 16.46 -2.55 -10.37
CA PRO A 254 17.07 -3.65 -9.63
C PRO A 254 17.12 -4.94 -10.47
N PRO A 255 18.23 -5.69 -10.41
CA PRO A 255 18.33 -6.96 -11.12
C PRO A 255 17.28 -7.94 -10.59
N THR A 256 16.71 -8.72 -11.50
CA THR A 256 15.72 -9.77 -11.18
C THR A 256 16.35 -11.13 -11.42
N LEU A 257 16.43 -11.92 -10.35
CA LEU A 257 16.89 -13.31 -10.38
C LEU A 257 15.69 -14.22 -10.67
N HIS A 258 15.72 -14.91 -11.80
CA HIS A 258 14.73 -15.92 -12.15
C HIS A 258 15.20 -17.27 -11.64
N ILE A 259 14.31 -17.96 -10.95
CA ILE A 259 14.55 -19.27 -10.36
C ILE A 259 13.49 -20.22 -10.89
N LEU A 260 13.94 -21.25 -11.60
CA LEU A 260 13.10 -22.36 -12.04
C LEU A 260 13.54 -23.61 -11.27
N PRO A 261 12.79 -24.04 -10.25
CA PRO A 261 13.16 -25.21 -9.48
C PRO A 261 13.15 -26.50 -10.32
N CYS A 262 14.12 -27.37 -10.06
CA CYS A 262 14.17 -28.74 -10.56
C CYS A 262 13.81 -29.64 -9.38
N SER A 263 12.54 -29.98 -9.23
CA SER A 263 12.04 -30.77 -8.10
C SER A 263 10.87 -31.60 -8.57
N ASP A 264 10.78 -32.84 -8.09
CA ASP A 264 9.70 -33.77 -8.43
C ASP A 264 8.41 -33.49 -7.64
N TYR A 265 8.48 -32.59 -6.65
CA TYR A 265 7.31 -32.15 -5.92
C TYR A 265 6.50 -31.15 -6.77
N VAL A 266 5.23 -31.50 -7.03
CA VAL A 266 4.28 -30.69 -7.82
C VAL A 266 4.21 -29.22 -7.35
N CYS A 267 4.34 -28.97 -6.04
CA CYS A 267 4.31 -27.63 -5.46
C CYS A 267 5.54 -26.75 -5.83
N CYS A 268 6.55 -27.30 -6.50
CA CYS A 268 7.83 -26.65 -6.78
C CYS A 268 8.00 -26.19 -8.22
N HIS A 269 7.10 -26.52 -9.15
CA HIS A 269 7.27 -26.16 -10.56
C HIS A 269 6.99 -24.68 -10.88
N ILE A 270 6.74 -23.87 -9.86
CA ILE A 270 6.44 -22.46 -10.03
C ILE A 270 7.75 -21.71 -10.27
N SER A 271 7.88 -21.12 -11.46
CA SER A 271 8.95 -20.17 -11.76
C SER A 271 8.81 -18.93 -10.90
N MET A 272 9.91 -18.49 -10.31
CA MET A 272 9.94 -17.37 -9.36
C MET A 272 10.88 -16.27 -9.86
N ALA A 273 10.40 -15.04 -9.88
CA ALA A 273 11.16 -13.85 -10.15
C ALA A 273 11.47 -13.11 -8.83
N VAL A 274 12.74 -12.99 -8.49
CA VAL A 274 13.20 -12.36 -7.24
C VAL A 274 13.90 -11.05 -7.57
N ARG A 275 13.28 -9.92 -7.22
CA ARG A 275 13.88 -8.60 -7.36
C ARG A 275 14.89 -8.38 -6.23
N LEU A 276 16.16 -8.20 -6.59
CA LEU A 276 17.27 -7.98 -5.66
C LEU A 276 17.57 -6.48 -5.59
N ILE A 277 17.29 -5.85 -4.46
CA ILE A 277 17.34 -4.40 -4.30
C ILE A 277 18.55 -4.03 -3.44
N PRO A 278 19.57 -3.34 -3.96
CA PRO A 278 20.70 -2.88 -3.15
C PRO A 278 20.22 -1.87 -2.11
N ALA A 279 20.69 -2.04 -0.87
CA ALA A 279 20.18 -1.28 0.26
C ALA A 279 21.30 -0.78 1.19
N ILE A 280 21.29 0.51 1.54
CA ILE A 280 22.17 1.08 2.57
C ILE A 280 21.42 1.06 3.91
N PRO A 281 21.89 0.30 4.91
CA PRO A 281 21.26 0.27 6.22
C PRO A 281 21.45 1.60 6.96
N LEU A 282 20.38 2.12 7.56
CA LEU A 282 20.40 3.36 8.36
C LEU A 282 20.31 3.12 9.89
N GLY A 283 20.08 1.87 10.30
CA GLY A 283 19.67 1.55 11.68
C GLY A 283 18.16 1.29 11.77
N ASP A 284 17.70 0.75 12.90
CA ASP A 284 16.27 0.50 13.19
C ASP A 284 15.48 -0.24 12.11
N ALA A 285 16.16 -1.11 11.36
CA ALA A 285 15.60 -1.83 10.22
C ALA A 285 15.08 -0.93 9.08
N LEU A 286 15.63 0.29 8.95
CA LEU A 286 15.43 1.20 7.83
C LEU A 286 16.55 1.09 6.81
N TYR A 287 16.20 1.31 5.54
CA TYR A 287 17.11 1.17 4.43
C TYR A 287 16.88 2.26 3.38
N LEU A 288 17.97 2.86 2.87
CA LEU A 288 17.92 3.56 1.60
C LEU A 288 18.10 2.57 0.46
N THR A 289 17.28 2.68 -0.57
CA THR A 289 17.28 1.80 -1.73
C THR A 289 17.58 2.58 -3.00
N ALA A 290 18.30 1.95 -3.93
CA ALA A 290 18.57 2.55 -5.25
C ALA A 290 17.35 2.42 -6.18
N LEU A 291 16.21 2.88 -5.68
CA LEU A 291 14.89 2.93 -6.29
C LEU A 291 14.27 4.28 -5.89
N PRO A 292 14.77 5.41 -6.41
CA PRO A 292 14.21 6.70 -6.08
C PRO A 292 12.72 6.77 -6.52
N PRO A 293 11.89 7.57 -5.84
CA PRO A 293 10.54 7.88 -6.30
C PRO A 293 10.58 8.44 -7.73
N GLU A 294 9.68 7.96 -8.59
CA GLU A 294 9.60 8.47 -9.96
C GLU A 294 9.07 9.92 -9.97
N GLY A 295 9.78 10.83 -10.65
CA GLY A 295 9.39 12.23 -10.78
C GLY A 295 10.16 12.96 -11.89
N PRO A 296 9.68 14.12 -12.37
CA PRO A 296 10.37 14.93 -13.35
C PRO A 296 11.59 15.58 -12.69
N GLN A 297 12.76 14.97 -12.86
CA GLN A 297 13.99 15.33 -12.17
C GLN A 297 15.13 15.46 -13.18
N GLY A 298 16.04 16.42 -12.96
CA GLY A 298 17.26 16.53 -13.74
C GLY A 298 18.15 15.28 -13.59
N PRO A 299 18.98 14.93 -14.60
CA PRO A 299 19.75 13.67 -14.60
C PRO A 299 20.64 13.49 -13.37
N LEU A 300 21.36 14.54 -12.95
CA LEU A 300 22.26 14.51 -11.80
C LEU A 300 21.54 14.39 -10.46
N ALA A 301 20.41 15.07 -10.30
CA ALA A 301 19.57 14.93 -9.10
C ALA A 301 19.05 13.49 -9.01
N SER A 302 18.54 12.94 -10.12
CA SER A 302 18.05 11.56 -10.17
C SER A 302 19.10 10.52 -9.76
N GLU A 303 20.37 10.70 -10.15
CA GLU A 303 21.46 9.80 -9.76
C GLU A 303 21.83 9.88 -8.26
N ALA A 304 21.55 11.00 -7.59
CA ALA A 304 21.81 11.20 -6.16
C ALA A 304 20.65 10.76 -5.25
N LEU A 305 19.44 10.62 -5.81
CA LEU A 305 18.24 10.30 -5.04
C LEU A 305 18.15 8.82 -4.68
N TRP A 306 17.72 8.58 -3.45
CA TRP A 306 17.44 7.27 -2.88
C TRP A 306 15.97 7.19 -2.47
N GLY A 307 15.38 6.01 -2.59
CA GLY A 307 14.08 5.71 -1.99
C GLY A 307 14.25 5.19 -0.57
N LEU A 308 13.46 5.67 0.38
CA LEU A 308 13.41 5.08 1.71
C LEU A 308 12.52 3.84 1.71
N ASN A 309 13.06 2.71 2.17
CA ASN A 309 12.28 1.51 2.41
C ASN A 309 11.92 1.39 3.90
N THR A 310 10.62 1.34 4.18
CA THR A 310 10.05 1.18 5.52
C THR A 310 9.37 -0.19 5.72
N SER A 311 9.62 -1.16 4.84
CA SER A 311 8.91 -2.46 4.85
C SER A 311 9.07 -3.26 6.15
N ARG A 312 10.15 -3.07 6.90
CA ARG A 312 10.30 -3.69 8.22
C ARG A 312 9.41 -3.04 9.28
N GLN A 313 9.16 -1.73 9.19
CA GLN A 313 8.18 -1.05 10.03
C GLN A 313 6.75 -1.46 9.66
N GLU A 314 6.47 -1.62 8.37
CA GLU A 314 5.20 -2.18 7.89
C GLU A 314 4.95 -3.60 8.42
N GLN A 315 5.98 -4.46 8.40
CA GLN A 315 5.88 -5.81 8.96
C GLN A 315 5.61 -5.81 10.47
N ARG A 316 6.22 -4.88 11.22
CA ARG A 316 5.95 -4.71 12.65
C ARG A 316 4.52 -4.25 12.90
N LEU A 317 4.06 -3.24 12.16
CA LEU A 317 2.68 -2.76 12.22
C LEU A 317 1.69 -3.88 11.89
N LEU A 318 1.92 -4.66 10.82
CA LEU A 318 1.09 -5.80 10.46
C LEU A 318 1.04 -6.87 11.54
N SER A 319 2.17 -7.12 12.21
CA SER A 319 2.25 -8.09 13.30
C SER A 319 1.44 -7.60 14.50
N TRP A 320 1.62 -6.33 14.88
CA TRP A 320 0.86 -5.69 15.95
C TRP A 320 -0.65 -5.67 15.63
N LEU A 321 -1.05 -5.25 14.43
CA LEU A 321 -2.46 -5.27 14.00
C LEU A 321 -3.07 -6.67 14.09
N LYS A 322 -2.30 -7.71 13.76
CA LYS A 322 -2.75 -9.09 13.85
C LYS A 322 -2.97 -9.54 15.30
N GLU A 323 -2.16 -9.04 16.24
CA GLU A 323 -2.30 -9.32 17.67
C GLU A 323 -3.50 -8.59 18.28
N GLN A 324 -3.81 -7.39 17.79
CA GLN A 324 -4.90 -6.56 18.31
C GLN A 324 -6.27 -6.86 17.66
N ALA A 325 -6.28 -7.29 16.40
CA ALA A 325 -7.52 -7.58 15.68
C ALA A 325 -8.15 -8.93 16.11
N PRO A 326 -9.46 -9.14 15.86
CA PRO A 326 -10.10 -10.44 16.08
C PRO A 326 -9.35 -11.58 15.38
N ALA A 327 -9.36 -12.77 15.97
CA ALA A 327 -8.77 -13.97 15.34
C ALA A 327 -9.38 -14.27 13.95
N SER A 328 -10.65 -13.93 13.77
CA SER A 328 -11.43 -13.98 12.55
C SER A 328 -11.32 -12.70 11.70
N SER A 329 -10.27 -11.89 11.83
CA SER A 329 -10.23 -10.62 11.12
C SER A 329 -10.05 -10.78 9.60
N CYS A 330 -10.83 -10.02 8.83
CA CYS A 330 -10.83 -10.04 7.38
C CYS A 330 -9.93 -8.98 6.71
N HIS A 331 -9.22 -8.14 7.45
CA HIS A 331 -8.49 -6.99 6.87
C HIS A 331 -7.51 -7.37 5.74
N LEU A 332 -6.71 -8.42 5.90
CA LEU A 332 -5.83 -8.91 4.83
C LEU A 332 -6.63 -9.54 3.68
N LYS A 333 -7.74 -10.22 3.98
CA LYS A 333 -8.64 -10.78 2.98
C LYS A 333 -9.26 -9.68 2.12
N CYS A 334 -9.67 -8.55 2.72
CA CYS A 334 -10.14 -7.35 2.02
C CYS A 334 -9.06 -6.83 1.06
N LEU A 335 -7.82 -6.64 1.54
CA LEU A 335 -6.71 -6.18 0.69
C LEU A 335 -6.43 -7.14 -0.46
N GLN A 336 -6.44 -8.45 -0.21
CA GLN A 336 -6.22 -9.47 -1.22
C GLN A 336 -7.32 -9.46 -2.28
N ILE A 337 -8.60 -9.40 -1.88
CA ILE A 337 -9.74 -9.30 -2.78
C ILE A 337 -9.65 -8.04 -3.63
N LEU A 338 -9.35 -6.88 -3.03
CA LEU A 338 -9.23 -5.63 -3.74
C LEU A 338 -8.09 -5.64 -4.77
N LYS A 339 -6.93 -6.20 -4.41
CA LYS A 339 -5.85 -6.46 -5.37
C LYS A 339 -6.32 -7.35 -6.53
N GLY A 340 -7.04 -8.42 -6.22
CA GLY A 340 -7.60 -9.34 -7.20
C GLY A 340 -8.57 -8.66 -8.17
N LEU A 341 -9.48 -7.83 -7.66
CA LEU A 341 -10.44 -7.07 -8.46
C LEU A 341 -9.74 -6.03 -9.35
N ARG A 342 -8.75 -5.31 -8.82
CA ARG A 342 -7.89 -4.41 -9.59
C ARG A 342 -7.22 -5.14 -10.75
N ASP A 343 -6.63 -6.30 -10.48
CA ASP A 343 -5.92 -7.08 -11.48
C ASP A 343 -6.87 -7.63 -12.55
N LEU A 344 -8.04 -8.16 -12.15
CA LEU A 344 -9.07 -8.61 -13.10
C LEU A 344 -9.55 -7.48 -14.00
N ARG A 345 -9.82 -6.29 -13.43
CA ARG A 345 -10.31 -5.17 -14.23
C ARG A 345 -9.24 -4.65 -15.18
N GLY A 346 -7.97 -4.65 -14.78
CA GLY A 346 -6.85 -4.23 -15.62
C GLY A 346 -6.81 -4.94 -16.97
N HIS A 347 -7.16 -6.23 -17.03
CA HIS A 347 -7.18 -6.99 -18.29
C HIS A 347 -8.20 -6.49 -19.32
N GLY A 348 -9.24 -5.76 -18.90
CA GLY A 348 -10.26 -5.21 -19.78
C GLY A 348 -10.08 -3.73 -20.12
N LEU A 349 -8.94 -3.13 -19.74
CA LEU A 349 -8.64 -1.72 -19.96
C LEU A 349 -7.66 -1.54 -21.11
N GLU A 350 -7.86 -0.50 -21.91
CA GLU A 350 -6.96 -0.12 -22.98
C GLU A 350 -5.77 0.69 -22.46
N GLU A 351 -4.64 0.66 -23.17
CA GLU A 351 -3.51 1.53 -22.89
C GLU A 351 -3.79 2.96 -23.40
N PRO A 352 -3.29 4.02 -22.72
CA PRO A 352 -2.37 4.03 -21.58
C PRO A 352 -3.06 3.90 -20.20
N PHE A 353 -4.40 3.80 -20.16
CA PHE A 353 -5.17 3.82 -18.92
C PHE A 353 -4.93 2.58 -18.06
N CYS A 354 -4.75 1.40 -18.67
CA CYS A 354 -4.39 0.17 -17.96
C CYS A 354 -3.09 0.31 -17.14
N SER A 355 -2.04 0.89 -17.73
CA SER A 355 -0.78 1.17 -17.04
C SER A 355 -0.98 2.12 -15.85
N GLN A 356 -1.74 3.22 -16.03
CA GLN A 356 -2.02 4.17 -14.95
C GLN A 356 -2.89 3.56 -13.85
N TRP A 357 -3.89 2.75 -14.20
CA TRP A 357 -4.72 1.99 -13.27
C TRP A 357 -3.86 1.12 -12.34
N GLY A 358 -2.91 0.37 -12.89
CA GLY A 358 -1.99 -0.46 -12.11
C GLY A 358 -1.00 0.35 -11.27
N ARG A 359 -0.52 1.49 -11.80
CA ARG A 359 0.47 2.36 -11.15
C ARG A 359 -0.13 3.13 -9.97
N VAL A 360 -1.30 3.75 -10.15
CA VAL A 360 -2.03 4.46 -9.10
C VAL A 360 -2.54 3.48 -8.05
N LEU A 361 -3.22 2.41 -8.45
CA LEU A 361 -3.71 1.38 -7.51
C LEU A 361 -2.63 0.33 -7.20
N SER A 362 -1.38 0.76 -7.06
CA SER A 362 -0.29 -0.13 -6.70
C SER A 362 -0.58 -0.89 -5.41
N SER A 363 0.07 -2.05 -5.22
CA SER A 363 -0.11 -2.80 -3.97
C SER A 363 0.31 -2.00 -2.73
N TYR A 364 1.17 -0.99 -2.89
CA TYR A 364 1.59 -0.09 -1.81
C TYR A 364 0.51 0.93 -1.45
N VAL A 365 -0.13 1.56 -2.45
CA VAL A 365 -1.26 2.48 -2.25
C VAL A 365 -2.44 1.78 -1.58
N LEU A 366 -2.81 0.59 -2.07
CA LEU A 366 -3.91 -0.18 -1.47
C LEU A 366 -3.62 -0.58 -0.01
N LYS A 367 -2.37 -0.95 0.30
CA LYS A 367 -1.94 -1.30 1.66
C LYS A 367 -1.93 -0.07 2.58
N THR A 368 -1.43 1.06 2.09
CA THR A 368 -1.40 2.32 2.84
C THR A 368 -2.81 2.77 3.20
N ALA A 369 -3.75 2.70 2.25
CA ALA A 369 -5.15 3.00 2.52
C ALA A 369 -5.78 2.07 3.56
N LEU A 370 -5.48 0.77 3.50
CA LEU A 370 -5.91 -0.17 4.53
C LEU A 370 -5.37 0.20 5.92
N PHE A 371 -4.08 0.54 6.04
CA PHE A 371 -3.51 0.96 7.32
C PHE A 371 -4.17 2.22 7.87
N SER A 372 -4.39 3.22 7.02
CA SER A 372 -5.09 4.45 7.43
C SER A 372 -6.49 4.15 7.96
N LEU A 373 -7.24 3.27 7.27
CA LEU A 373 -8.59 2.90 7.69
C LEU A 373 -8.62 2.05 8.96
N LEU A 374 -7.67 1.11 9.12
CA LEU A 374 -7.55 0.28 10.32
C LEU A 374 -7.33 1.09 11.60
N LEU A 375 -6.58 2.20 11.51
CA LEU A 375 -6.30 3.05 12.66
C LEU A 375 -7.37 4.12 12.95
N GLN A 376 -8.39 4.27 12.09
CA GLN A 376 -9.47 5.25 12.29
C GLN A 376 -10.63 4.74 13.16
N GLY A 377 -10.70 3.44 13.43
CA GLY A 377 -11.82 2.84 14.15
C GLY A 377 -11.44 1.57 14.91
N PRO A 378 -12.40 0.96 15.63
CA PRO A 378 -12.17 -0.25 16.42
C PRO A 378 -11.76 -1.42 15.52
N LEU A 379 -10.74 -2.16 15.91
CA LEU A 379 -10.23 -3.30 15.15
C LEU A 379 -11.23 -4.47 15.14
N GLU A 380 -12.13 -4.53 16.12
CA GLU A 380 -13.24 -5.48 16.21
C GLU A 380 -14.20 -5.38 15.03
N ALA A 381 -14.32 -4.19 14.43
CA ALA A 381 -15.15 -3.97 13.24
C ALA A 381 -14.63 -4.73 12.01
N TRP A 382 -13.41 -5.25 12.05
CA TRP A 382 -12.79 -6.02 10.98
C TRP A 382 -13.03 -7.53 11.08
N ASP A 383 -13.97 -7.98 11.91
CA ASP A 383 -14.40 -9.37 11.94
C ASP A 383 -14.89 -9.87 10.56
N GLU A 384 -14.65 -11.15 10.25
CA GLU A 384 -15.03 -11.79 8.98
C GLU A 384 -16.51 -11.61 8.63
N ARG A 385 -17.41 -11.51 9.62
CA ARG A 385 -18.85 -11.28 9.37
C ARG A 385 -19.13 -9.97 8.65
N PHE A 386 -18.23 -8.98 8.74
CA PHE A 386 -18.33 -7.68 8.08
C PHE A 386 -17.48 -7.55 6.82
N LEU A 387 -17.04 -8.66 6.21
CA LEU A 387 -16.15 -8.68 5.04
C LEU A 387 -16.59 -7.74 3.90
N VAL A 388 -17.88 -7.73 3.56
CA VAL A 388 -18.40 -6.94 2.42
C VAL A 388 -18.40 -5.45 2.77
N GLU A 389 -18.83 -5.12 3.97
CA GLU A 389 -18.87 -3.77 4.53
C GLU A 389 -17.45 -3.19 4.66
N ARG A 390 -16.49 -3.98 5.16
CA ARG A 390 -15.08 -3.56 5.27
C ARG A 390 -14.42 -3.36 3.90
N LEU A 391 -14.75 -4.20 2.91
CA LEU A 391 -14.32 -3.99 1.53
C LEU A 391 -14.91 -2.72 0.93
N GLU A 392 -16.19 -2.46 1.17
CA GLU A 392 -16.88 -1.25 0.73
C GLU A 392 -16.25 0.01 1.34
N ASP A 393 -16.02 0.01 2.66
CA ASP A 393 -15.36 1.12 3.35
C ASP A 393 -13.97 1.39 2.78
N LEU A 394 -13.17 0.34 2.51
CA LEU A 394 -11.85 0.48 1.90
C LEU A 394 -11.93 1.07 0.48
N VAL A 395 -12.89 0.63 -0.34
CA VAL A 395 -13.12 1.16 -1.69
C VAL A 395 -13.55 2.62 -1.64
N LEU A 396 -14.48 2.97 -0.74
CA LEU A 396 -14.98 4.33 -0.58
C LEU A 396 -13.89 5.27 -0.05
N TYR A 397 -13.09 4.81 0.90
CA TYR A 397 -11.93 5.53 1.41
C TYR A 397 -10.92 5.81 0.30
N LEU A 398 -10.56 4.79 -0.50
CA LEU A 398 -9.67 4.97 -1.65
C LEU A 398 -10.24 5.94 -2.68
N ARG A 399 -11.53 5.83 -3.02
CA ARG A 399 -12.19 6.79 -3.92
C ARG A 399 -12.04 8.21 -3.42
N GLU A 400 -12.26 8.42 -2.12
CA GLU A 400 -12.18 9.75 -1.51
C GLU A 400 -10.74 10.29 -1.55
N CYS A 401 -9.74 9.45 -1.23
CA CYS A 401 -8.33 9.80 -1.38
C CYS A 401 -7.98 10.19 -2.82
N LEU A 402 -8.47 9.45 -3.82
CA LEU A 402 -8.22 9.74 -5.23
C LEU A 402 -8.85 11.06 -5.67
N ARG A 403 -10.12 11.31 -5.31
CA ARG A 403 -10.83 12.56 -5.64
C ARG A 403 -10.22 13.79 -4.96
N LYS A 404 -9.80 13.63 -3.70
CA LYS A 404 -9.07 14.68 -2.97
C LYS A 404 -7.60 14.77 -3.37
N GLN A 405 -7.12 13.82 -4.17
CA GLN A 405 -5.72 13.68 -4.58
C GLN A 405 -4.76 13.59 -3.39
N VAL A 406 -5.22 13.03 -2.26
CA VAL A 406 -4.46 12.94 -1.01
C VAL A 406 -4.50 11.52 -0.46
N LEU A 407 -3.33 10.90 -0.41
CA LEU A 407 -3.05 9.72 0.41
C LEU A 407 -1.64 9.84 0.96
N MET A 408 -1.52 10.17 2.24
CA MET A 408 -0.23 10.35 2.88
C MET A 408 0.50 9.02 3.07
N HIS A 409 1.82 9.03 2.88
CA HIS A 409 2.72 7.94 3.19
C HIS A 409 2.61 7.62 4.68
N PHE A 410 2.42 6.34 5.00
CA PHE A 410 2.01 5.96 6.34
C PHE A 410 3.02 6.30 7.45
N PHE A 411 4.34 6.27 7.16
CA PHE A 411 5.38 6.52 8.16
C PHE A 411 6.06 7.89 8.06
N LEU A 412 5.96 8.60 6.93
CA LEU A 412 6.75 9.82 6.72
C LEU A 412 5.92 11.03 7.13
N GLY A 413 6.38 11.74 8.17
CA GLY A 413 5.66 12.87 8.75
C GLY A 413 4.37 12.48 9.48
N ASN A 414 4.18 11.19 9.78
CA ASN A 414 2.99 10.72 10.50
C ASN A 414 3.28 10.60 12.00
N THR A 415 2.65 11.48 12.78
CA THR A 415 2.76 11.53 14.24
C THR A 415 1.72 10.65 14.94
N SER A 416 0.67 10.22 14.25
CA SER A 416 -0.47 9.46 14.80
C SER A 416 -0.27 7.94 14.76
N LEU A 417 0.98 7.48 14.82
CA LEU A 417 1.30 6.05 14.80
C LEU A 417 1.14 5.41 16.19
N PRO A 418 0.69 4.15 16.29
CA PRO A 418 0.64 3.43 17.56
C PRO A 418 2.04 3.34 18.19
N GLU A 419 2.12 3.44 19.53
CA GLU A 419 3.39 3.38 20.26
C GLU A 419 4.19 2.09 20.01
N ALA A 420 3.49 0.99 19.70
CA ALA A 420 4.09 -0.29 19.34
C ALA A 420 4.98 -0.21 18.07
N VAL A 421 4.82 0.81 17.25
CA VAL A 421 5.66 1.08 16.08
C VAL A 421 6.64 2.20 16.42
N ALA A 422 7.75 1.83 17.05
CA ALA A 422 8.84 2.75 17.34
C ALA A 422 9.47 3.26 16.03
N LEU A 423 9.15 4.49 15.66
CA LEU A 423 9.68 5.16 14.48
C LEU A 423 10.80 6.15 14.85
N PRO A 424 11.96 6.13 14.16
CA PRO A 424 13.04 7.09 14.40
C PRO A 424 12.59 8.55 14.22
N ARG A 425 13.17 9.45 15.01
CA ARG A 425 12.79 10.88 15.06
C ARG A 425 12.78 11.54 13.68
N PHE A 426 13.83 11.30 12.88
CA PHE A 426 13.96 11.90 11.55
C PHE A 426 12.84 11.52 10.58
N LEU A 427 12.13 10.39 10.78
CA LEU A 427 10.97 10.04 9.95
C LEU A 427 9.68 10.70 10.44
N LYS A 428 9.55 10.90 11.77
CA LYS A 428 8.43 11.65 12.36
C LYS A 428 8.49 13.13 11.99
N GLU A 429 9.70 13.68 11.92
CA GLU A 429 10.00 15.08 11.60
C GLU A 429 10.11 15.36 10.08
N ALA A 430 10.17 14.33 9.24
CA ALA A 430 10.18 14.49 7.79
C ALA A 430 8.89 15.14 7.28
N ALA A 431 8.95 15.87 6.17
CA ALA A 431 7.73 16.42 5.58
C ALA A 431 6.77 15.29 5.17
N PRO A 432 5.45 15.46 5.40
CA PRO A 432 4.46 14.50 4.95
C PRO A 432 4.53 14.28 3.43
N VAL A 433 4.53 13.01 3.02
CA VAL A 433 4.66 12.65 1.61
C VAL A 433 3.31 12.18 1.08
N ASN A 434 2.73 12.89 0.12
CA ASN A 434 1.52 12.44 -0.55
C ASN A 434 1.86 11.48 -1.70
N LEU A 435 1.39 10.22 -1.59
CA LEU A 435 1.63 9.18 -2.60
C LEU A 435 0.93 9.45 -3.94
N LEU A 436 -0.06 10.34 -3.95
CA LEU A 436 -0.84 10.67 -5.16
C LEU A 436 -0.34 11.93 -5.87
N ALA A 437 0.60 12.67 -5.29
CA ALA A 437 1.03 13.98 -5.80
C ALA A 437 1.69 13.93 -7.18
N ALA A 438 2.26 12.78 -7.57
CA ALA A 438 2.92 12.62 -8.87
C ALA A 438 1.95 12.32 -10.03
N PHE A 439 0.65 12.17 -9.76
CA PHE A 439 -0.35 11.81 -10.77
C PHE A 439 -1.22 13.01 -11.13
N ASP A 440 -1.62 13.06 -12.40
CA ASP A 440 -2.56 14.05 -12.90
C ASP A 440 -3.94 13.91 -12.24
N GLY A 441 -4.54 15.04 -11.88
CA GLY A 441 -5.81 15.09 -11.16
C GLY A 441 -6.98 14.48 -11.94
N ALA A 442 -7.09 14.76 -13.24
CA ALA A 442 -8.16 14.20 -14.07
C ALA A 442 -8.01 12.68 -14.23
N MET A 443 -6.78 12.18 -14.34
CA MET A 443 -6.49 10.75 -14.31
C MET A 443 -6.92 10.10 -12.99
N LEU A 444 -6.66 10.75 -11.85
CA LEU A 444 -7.07 10.24 -10.53
C LEU A 444 -8.60 10.18 -10.40
N ASP A 445 -9.34 11.16 -10.92
CA ASP A 445 -10.80 11.15 -10.93
C ASP A 445 -11.38 10.01 -11.79
N LEU A 446 -10.80 9.77 -12.97
CA LEU A 446 -11.18 8.65 -13.84
C LEU A 446 -10.94 7.31 -13.14
N ILE A 447 -9.80 7.15 -12.46
CA ILE A 447 -9.49 5.95 -11.69
C ILE A 447 -10.44 5.80 -10.49
N ALA A 448 -10.82 6.89 -9.82
CA ALA A 448 -11.78 6.88 -8.73
C ALA A 448 -13.17 6.39 -9.19
N PHE A 449 -13.65 6.90 -10.32
CA PHE A 449 -14.89 6.45 -10.96
C PHE A 449 -14.81 4.96 -11.31
N GLN A 450 -13.72 4.56 -11.96
CA GLN A 450 -13.50 3.19 -12.39
C GLN A 450 -13.38 2.20 -11.23
N LEU A 451 -12.78 2.62 -10.11
CA LEU A 451 -12.69 1.85 -8.87
C LEU A 451 -14.08 1.52 -8.32
N ILE A 452 -14.97 2.52 -8.26
CA ILE A 452 -16.35 2.31 -7.82
C ILE A 452 -17.13 1.43 -8.77
N ASN A 453 -17.02 1.66 -10.07
CA ASN A 453 -17.69 0.81 -11.05
C ASN A 453 -17.24 -0.65 -10.94
N THR A 454 -15.94 -0.87 -10.72
CA THR A 454 -15.39 -2.22 -10.50
C THR A 454 -15.95 -2.85 -9.23
N TRP A 455 -16.13 -2.08 -8.16
CA TRP A 455 -16.76 -2.57 -6.93
C TRP A 455 -18.24 -2.90 -7.12
N ILE A 456 -19.03 -2.00 -7.70
CA ILE A 456 -20.46 -2.20 -7.99
C ILE A 456 -20.66 -3.44 -8.86
N GLN A 457 -19.82 -3.60 -9.88
CA GLN A 457 -19.87 -4.72 -10.83
C GLN A 457 -19.01 -5.93 -10.40
N ALA A 458 -18.57 -6.01 -9.14
CA ALA A 458 -17.57 -7.00 -8.71
C ALA A 458 -17.99 -8.45 -9.05
N THR A 459 -19.26 -8.81 -8.84
CA THR A 459 -19.76 -10.16 -9.15
C THR A 459 -19.70 -10.46 -10.65
N HIS A 460 -19.99 -9.46 -11.50
CA HIS A 460 -19.88 -9.57 -12.95
C HIS A 460 -18.43 -9.64 -13.41
N VAL A 461 -17.55 -8.77 -12.90
CA VAL A 461 -16.11 -8.76 -13.22
C VAL A 461 -15.47 -10.09 -12.84
N ILE A 462 -15.79 -10.61 -11.66
CA ILE A 462 -15.33 -11.94 -11.23
C ILE A 462 -15.82 -12.99 -12.22
N ARG A 463 -17.10 -13.06 -12.57
CA ARG A 463 -17.63 -14.07 -13.51
C ARG A 463 -17.01 -13.97 -14.91
N MET A 464 -16.83 -12.77 -15.42
CA MET A 464 -16.33 -12.53 -16.79
C MET A 464 -14.85 -12.89 -16.95
N TYR A 465 -14.02 -12.50 -15.97
CA TYR A 465 -12.56 -12.62 -16.06
C TYR A 465 -11.96 -13.76 -15.22
N SER A 466 -12.81 -14.60 -14.60
CA SER A 466 -12.37 -15.75 -13.81
C SER A 466 -11.86 -16.94 -14.61
N SER A 467 -12.01 -16.92 -15.94
CA SER A 467 -11.53 -18.00 -16.81
C SER A 467 -9.99 -18.07 -16.80
N PRO A 468 -9.37 -19.28 -16.77
CA PRO A 468 -7.91 -19.44 -16.76
C PRO A 468 -7.16 -18.71 -17.87
N ARG A 469 -7.85 -18.37 -18.97
CA ARG A 469 -7.29 -17.61 -20.09
C ARG A 469 -6.88 -16.18 -19.71
N TYR A 470 -7.59 -15.55 -18.77
CA TYR A 470 -7.31 -14.19 -18.28
C TYR A 470 -6.42 -14.19 -17.02
N LEU A 471 -6.11 -15.36 -16.46
CA LEU A 471 -5.25 -15.51 -15.28
C LEU A 471 -3.75 -15.58 -15.63
N ARG A 472 -3.38 -15.52 -16.93
CA ARG A 472 -1.97 -15.45 -17.31
C ARG A 472 -1.33 -14.18 -16.73
N PRO A 473 -0.09 -14.26 -16.22
CA PRO A 473 0.60 -13.08 -15.71
C PRO A 473 0.61 -11.99 -16.78
N VAL A 474 0.22 -10.78 -16.40
CA VAL A 474 0.58 -9.58 -17.18
C VAL A 474 2.11 -9.61 -17.30
N PRO A 475 2.69 -9.55 -18.51
CA PRO A 475 4.13 -9.52 -18.65
C PRO A 475 4.66 -8.35 -17.82
N THR A 476 5.60 -8.65 -16.91
CA THR A 476 6.40 -7.61 -16.25
C THR A 476 6.92 -6.67 -17.33
N PRO A 477 6.87 -5.33 -17.16
CA PRO A 477 7.28 -4.40 -18.20
C PRO A 477 8.80 -4.44 -18.34
N CYS A 478 9.30 -5.39 -19.11
CA CYS A 478 10.62 -5.40 -19.74
C CYS A 478 10.40 -5.75 -21.22
N ARG A 479 9.55 -4.98 -21.91
CA ARG A 479 9.43 -5.03 -23.37
C ARG A 479 9.07 -3.64 -23.93
N SER A 480 10.07 -2.78 -24.00
CA SER A 480 10.27 -1.74 -25.02
C SER A 480 11.74 -1.34 -24.87
N GLN A 481 12.61 -1.26 -25.89
CA GLN A 481 12.48 -1.26 -27.33
C GLN A 481 13.54 -2.22 -27.90
N ARG A 482 13.14 -3.13 -28.78
CA ARG A 482 14.03 -3.56 -29.87
C ARG A 482 13.71 -2.63 -31.01
N THR A 483 14.52 -1.61 -31.23
CA THR A 483 14.61 -1.02 -32.56
C THR A 483 15.47 -1.95 -33.38
N TRP A 484 14.84 -2.59 -34.34
CA TRP A 484 15.51 -3.10 -35.54
C TRP A 484 15.96 -1.87 -36.34
N GLY A 485 17.18 -1.91 -36.88
CA GLY A 485 17.79 -0.83 -37.65
C GLY A 485 19.03 -0.30 -36.96
#